data_AF-A0A383BLA7-F1
#
_entry.id   AF-A0A383BLA7-F1
#
_cell.length_a   1.000
_cell.length_b   1.000
_cell.length_c   1.000
_cell.angle_alpha   90.00
_cell.angle_beta   90.00
_cell.angle_gamma   90.00
#
_symmetry.space_group_name_H-M   'P 1'
#
loop_
_entity.id
_entity.type
_entity.pdbx_description
1 polymer ?
#
loop_
_entity_poly.entity_id
_entity_poly.type
_entity_poly.pdbx_seq_one_letter_code
_entity_poly.pdbx_strand_id
1 'polypeptide(L)' 'VVAQSVENGDVLMFAFANEEAVLKTMRSGFAHYWSRSRGCLWKKGESSGNLQKIEVVWVDCDADTLIYR' A
#
# COMPACT_ATOMS: atom_id res chain seq x y z
N VAL A 1 0.77 6.77 -1.42
CA VAL A 1 0.51 5.47 -2.10
C VAL A 1 -0.93 5.42 -2.53
N VAL A 2 -1.17 5.14 -3.80
CA VAL A 2 -2.51 4.88 -4.36
C VAL A 2 -2.67 3.37 -4.51
N ALA A 3 -3.73 2.81 -3.94
CA ALA A 3 -4.11 1.41 -4.17
C ALA A 3 -5.08 1.36 -5.35
N GLN A 4 -4.74 0.57 -6.36
CA GLN A 4 -5.52 0.42 -7.59
C GLN A 4 -5.82 -1.05 -7.85
N SER A 5 -7.06 -1.36 -8.22
CA SER A 5 -7.46 -2.71 -8.60
C SER A 5 -6.70 -3.19 -9.84
N VAL A 6 -6.14 -4.41 -9.76
CA VAL A 6 -5.49 -5.07 -10.91
C VAL A 6 -6.49 -5.36 -12.02
N GLU A 7 -7.73 -5.74 -11.66
CA GLU A 7 -8.72 -6.27 -12.60
C GLU A 7 -9.31 -5.18 -13.51
N ASN A 8 -9.60 -4.00 -12.96
CA ASN A 8 -10.34 -2.96 -13.67
C ASN A 8 -9.70 -1.55 -13.61
N GLY A 9 -8.63 -1.38 -12.83
CA GLY A 9 -7.95 -0.08 -12.72
C GLY A 9 -8.65 0.92 -11.79
N ASP A 10 -9.69 0.53 -11.06
CA ASP A 10 -10.35 1.42 -10.10
C ASP A 10 -9.41 1.82 -8.97
N VAL A 11 -9.43 3.11 -8.62
CA VAL A 11 -8.72 3.61 -7.43
C VAL A 11 -9.53 3.24 -6.19
N LEU A 12 -8.95 2.38 -5.35
CA LEU A 12 -9.61 1.85 -4.16
C LEU A 12 -9.42 2.76 -2.96
N MET A 13 -8.20 3.29 -2.78
CA MET A 13 -7.87 4.18 -1.68
C MET A 13 -6.52 4.89 -1.88
N PHE A 14 -6.30 5.90 -1.05
CA PHE A 14 -4.99 6.53 -0.84
C PHE A 14 -4.56 6.38 0.63
N ALA A 15 -3.28 6.11 0.85
CA ALA A 15 -2.67 6.14 2.17
C ALA A 15 -1.18 6.52 2.10
N PHE A 16 -0.64 6.97 3.23
CA PHE A 16 0.79 7.22 3.39
C PHE A 16 1.53 5.92 3.66
N ALA A 17 2.79 5.85 3.24
CA ALA A 17 3.72 4.80 3.59
C ALA A 17 5.06 5.47 3.90
N ASN A 18 5.69 5.04 4.99
CA ASN A 18 7.09 5.32 5.25
C ASN A 18 7.95 4.17 4.67
N GLU A 19 9.27 4.31 4.76
CA GLU A 19 10.22 3.30 4.27
C GLU A 19 9.94 1.89 4.83
N GLU A 20 9.66 1.78 6.14
CA GLU A 20 9.34 0.49 6.76
C GLU A 20 8.08 -0.15 6.16
N ALA A 21 7.04 0.64 5.92
CA ALA A 21 5.80 0.17 5.30
C ALA A 21 6.03 -0.35 3.87
N VAL A 22 6.86 0.34 3.08
CA VAL A 22 7.21 -0.11 1.73
C VAL A 22 8.00 -1.42 1.79
N LEU A 23 9.02 -1.50 2.65
CA LEU A 23 9.83 -2.72 2.82
C LEU A 23 8.99 -3.92 3.26
N LYS A 24 8.07 -3.73 4.21
CA LYS A 24 7.15 -4.80 4.64
C LYS A 24 6.15 -5.19 3.56
N THR A 25 5.72 -4.23 2.74
CA THR A 25 4.88 -4.53 1.57
C THR A 25 5.62 -5.46 0.61
N MET A 26 6.85 -5.11 0.23
CA MET A 26 7.68 -5.92 -0.68
C MET A 26 8.01 -7.31 -0.12
N ARG A 27 8.26 -7.42 1.19
CA ARG A 27 8.59 -8.71 1.83
C ARG A 27 7.39 -9.63 2.02
N SER A 28 6.23 -9.07 2.36
CA SER A 28 5.05 -9.86 2.71
C SER A 28 4.13 -10.14 1.51
N GLY A 29 4.22 -9.35 0.44
CA GLY A 29 3.27 -9.39 -0.67
C GLY A 29 1.89 -8.84 -0.33
N PHE A 30 1.75 -8.13 0.80
CA PHE A 30 0.50 -7.48 1.22
C PHE A 30 0.70 -6.01 1.51
N ALA A 31 -0.30 -5.18 1.23
CA ALA A 31 -0.22 -3.74 1.44
C ALA A 31 -0.03 -3.39 2.93
N HIS A 32 1.09 -2.74 3.22
CA HIS A 32 1.36 -2.09 4.50
C HIS A 32 1.45 -0.58 4.29
N TYR A 33 0.94 0.16 5.26
CA TYR A 33 0.87 1.61 5.23
C TYR A 33 1.34 2.20 6.56
N TRP A 34 1.55 3.51 6.59
CA TRP A 34 1.89 4.27 7.78
C TRP A 34 0.73 5.21 8.16
N SER A 35 0.17 5.02 9.35
CA SER A 35 -0.82 5.94 9.89
C SER A 35 -0.13 7.16 10.49
N ARG A 36 -0.21 8.31 9.82
CA ARG A 36 0.36 9.57 10.34
C ARG A 36 -0.32 10.04 11.62
N SER A 37 -1.61 9.76 11.80
CA SER A 37 -2.37 10.15 12.99
C SER A 37 -2.11 9.24 14.19
N ARG A 38 -1.89 7.93 13.96
CA ARG A 38 -1.59 6.97 15.03
C ARG A 38 -0.10 6.78 15.26
N GLY A 39 0.75 7.30 14.38
CA GLY A 39 2.20 7.14 14.45
C GLY A 39 2.63 5.67 14.40
N CYS A 40 1.91 4.83 13.66
CA CYS A 40 2.16 3.40 13.62
C CYS A 40 1.98 2.79 12.22
N LEU A 41 2.66 1.66 12.03
CA LEU A 41 2.50 0.79 10.88
C LEU A 41 1.18 0.00 11.00
N TRP A 42 0.51 -0.23 9.88
CA TRP A 42 -0.62 -1.16 9.83
C TRP A 42 -0.66 -1.94 8.52
N LYS A 43 -1.04 -3.21 8.61
CA LYS A 43 -1.33 -4.07 7.46
C LYS A 43 -2.80 -3.89 7.07
N LYS A 44 -3.07 -3.52 5.83
CA LYS A 44 -4.45 -3.28 5.39
C LYS A 44 -5.27 -4.55 5.50
N GLY A 45 -6.38 -4.46 6.22
CA GLY A 45 -7.30 -5.60 6.43
C GLY A 45 -6.90 -6.53 7.56
N GLU A 46 -5.88 -6.22 8.37
CA GLU A 46 -5.44 -7.07 9.48
C GLU A 46 -6.58 -7.41 10.46
N SER A 47 -7.44 -6.43 10.79
CA SER A 47 -8.61 -6.67 11.66
C SER A 47 -9.87 -7.08 10.90
N SER A 48 -10.00 -6.71 9.62
CA SER A 48 -11.26 -6.86 8.87
C SER A 48 -11.26 -8.03 7.90
N GLY A 49 -10.12 -8.69 7.67
CA GLY A 49 -9.94 -9.72 6.64
C GLY A 49 -9.82 -9.18 5.20
N ASN A 50 -10.10 -7.89 4.96
CA ASN A 50 -10.04 -7.27 3.62
C ASN A 50 -8.61 -6.88 3.26
N LEU A 51 -7.78 -7.91 3.07
CA LEU A 51 -6.37 -7.81 2.70
C LEU A 51 -6.23 -7.34 1.25
N GLN A 52 -5.15 -6.59 0.99
CA GLN A 52 -4.73 -6.22 -0.36
C GLN A 52 -3.43 -6.97 -0.65
N LYS A 53 -3.50 -7.99 -1.51
CA LYS A 53 -2.32 -8.68 -2.03
C LYS A 53 -1.72 -7.83 -3.15
N ILE A 54 -0.40 -7.74 -3.19
CA ILE A 54 0.33 -6.95 -4.18
C ILE A 54 0.77 -7.87 -5.32
N GLU A 55 0.41 -7.49 -6.53
CA GLU A 55 0.87 -8.08 -7.78
C GLU A 55 1.98 -7.23 -8.40
N VAL A 56 1.89 -5.90 -8.32
CA VAL A 56 2.95 -5.00 -8.79
C VAL A 56 2.98 -3.69 -8.02
N VAL A 57 4.18 -3.14 -7.83
CA VAL A 57 4.39 -1.79 -7.32
C VAL A 57 4.97 -0.93 -8.44
N TRP A 58 4.30 0.16 -8.77
CA TRP A 58 4.83 1.17 -9.67
C TRP A 58 5.29 2.39 -8.89
N VAL A 59 6.30 3.06 -9.45
CA VAL A 59 6.91 4.29 -8.94
C VAL A 59 6.69 5.37 -9.99
N ASP A 60 6.36 6.58 -9.56
CA ASP A 60 6.27 7.74 -10.45
C ASP A 60 7.66 8.27 -10.89
N CYS A 61 7.67 9.33 -11.69
CA CYS A 61 8.88 9.79 -12.37
C CYS A 61 9.91 10.47 -11.47
N ASP A 62 9.48 11.06 -10.35
CA ASP A 62 10.29 11.69 -9.32
C ASP A 62 10.41 10.85 -8.03
N ALA A 63 9.83 9.65 -8.04
CA ALA A 63 9.94 8.64 -7.00
C ALA A 63 9.39 9.06 -5.62
N ASP A 64 8.37 9.92 -5.61
CA ASP A 64 7.69 10.34 -4.38
C ASP A 64 6.34 9.64 -4.17
N THR A 65 5.78 9.02 -5.22
CA THR A 65 4.49 8.34 -5.18
C THR A 65 4.58 6.91 -5.71
N LEU A 66 3.89 6.02 -5.00
CA LEU A 66 3.75 4.61 -5.37
C LEU A 66 2.30 4.29 -5.76
N ILE A 67 2.14 3.40 -6.74
CA ILE A 67 0.90 2.70 -7.02
C ILE A 67 1.06 1.24 -6.60
N TYR A 68 0.19 0.78 -5.70
CA TYR A 68 0.04 -0.62 -5.35
C TYR A 68 -1.08 -1.21 -6.19
N ARG A 69 -0.77 -2.24 -6.98
CA ARG A 69 -1.75 -3.06 -7.68
C ARG A 69 -1.71 -4.47 -7.13
#